data_AF-A0A2E5B7C3-F1
#
_entry.id   AF-A0A2E5B7C3-F1
#
_cell.length_a   1.000
_cell.length_b   1.000
_cell.length_c   1.000
_cell.angle_alpha   90.00
_cell.angle_beta   90.00
_cell.angle_gamma   90.00
#
_symmetry.space_group_name_H-M   'P 1'
#
loop_
_entity.id
_entity.type
_entity.pdbx_description
1 polymer ?
#
loop_
_entity_poly.entity_id
_entity_poly.type
_entity_poly.pdbx_seq_one_letter_code
_entity_poly.pdbx_strand_id
1 'polypeptide(L)'
;MSLLKLGAGNAKLADTILTFSTPAGHTCPGAKHCHVISDKVTGKLTKSANLLYDCYAARMEARYPNVRKARWHNKDLIDSLTLIDLTDLMIISINKHKAYKKAEMLRWFVSGDCDSVKLRDAIFNTSRELNHLIHYSYTKNLPLFLDIKKPENYRLTASIGGRYDRLINPVDFPRSARVVRSKEEAAKLNLPIDKKDDLAYGPIDQPFALLYH
;
A
#
# COMPACT_ATOMS: atom_id res chain seq x y z
N MET A 1 -9.91 -14.10 -19.43
CA MET A 1 -8.81 -13.36 -18.78
C MET A 1 -9.16 -13.12 -17.31
N SER A 2 -8.31 -13.58 -16.39
CA SER A 2 -8.51 -13.40 -14.95
C SER A 2 -8.17 -11.97 -14.54
N LEU A 3 -9.11 -11.26 -13.91
CA LEU A 3 -8.90 -9.90 -13.42
C LEU A 3 -8.20 -9.87 -12.06
N LEU A 4 -7.53 -8.76 -11.76
CA LEU A 4 -7.04 -8.48 -10.41
C LEU A 4 -8.23 -8.33 -9.44
N LYS A 5 -8.04 -8.79 -8.21
CA LYS A 5 -8.98 -8.64 -7.11
C LYS A 5 -8.76 -7.28 -6.45
N LEU A 6 -9.76 -6.43 -6.59
CA LEU A 6 -9.85 -5.12 -5.96
C LEU A 6 -10.95 -5.13 -4.88
N GLY A 7 -10.82 -4.26 -3.89
CA GLY A 7 -11.89 -3.92 -2.96
C GLY A 7 -12.33 -2.47 -3.13
N ALA A 8 -13.33 -2.04 -2.37
CA ALA A 8 -13.73 -0.64 -2.27
C ALA A 8 -14.17 -0.34 -0.84
N GLY A 9 -13.59 0.73 -0.26
CA GLY A 9 -13.82 1.14 1.13
C GLY A 9 -13.48 0.07 2.18
N ASN A 10 -13.70 0.42 3.45
CA ASN A 10 -13.77 -0.48 4.61
C ASN A 10 -14.25 0.33 5.82
N ALA A 11 -14.07 -0.20 7.04
CA ALA A 11 -14.44 0.51 8.28
C ALA A 11 -13.78 1.90 8.43
N LYS A 12 -12.69 2.18 7.72
CA LYS A 12 -11.97 3.46 7.74
C LYS A 12 -12.07 4.23 6.43
N LEU A 13 -11.99 3.52 5.30
CA LEU A 13 -11.91 4.12 3.97
C LEU A 13 -13.30 4.28 3.37
N ALA A 14 -13.54 5.44 2.76
CA ALA A 14 -14.76 5.71 2.00
C ALA A 14 -14.93 4.70 0.84
N ASP A 15 -16.17 4.46 0.42
CA ASP A 15 -16.50 3.55 -0.67
C ASP A 15 -16.16 4.13 -2.06
N THR A 16 -15.77 5.40 -2.13
CA THR A 16 -15.12 6.07 -3.28
C THR A 16 -13.64 5.71 -3.42
N ILE A 17 -13.06 4.97 -2.45
CA ILE A 17 -11.66 4.53 -2.48
C ILE A 17 -11.60 3.08 -2.94
N LEU A 18 -11.13 2.85 -4.16
CA LEU A 18 -10.72 1.52 -4.60
C LEU A 18 -9.46 1.08 -3.86
N THR A 19 -9.33 -0.22 -3.60
CA THR A 19 -8.22 -0.77 -2.84
C THR A 19 -7.60 -1.96 -3.54
N PHE A 20 -6.27 -1.98 -3.57
CA PHE A 20 -5.48 -3.09 -4.08
C PHE A 20 -4.62 -3.69 -2.96
N SER A 21 -4.32 -4.98 -3.04
CA SER A 21 -3.51 -5.68 -2.03
C SER A 21 -2.73 -6.84 -2.61
N THR A 22 -1.54 -7.04 -2.07
CA THR A 22 -0.66 -8.20 -2.28
C THR A 22 -0.38 -8.88 -0.93
N PRO A 23 0.22 -10.09 -0.93
CA PRO A 23 0.47 -10.84 0.30
C PRO A 23 1.42 -10.10 1.25
N ALA A 24 0.98 -9.92 2.49
CA ALA A 24 1.74 -9.21 3.52
C ALA A 24 3.04 -9.96 3.87
N GLY A 25 4.09 -9.19 4.11
CA GLY A 25 5.42 -9.71 4.43
C GLY A 25 6.16 -10.26 3.21
N HIS A 26 5.51 -11.10 2.40
CA HIS A 26 6.09 -11.68 1.17
C HIS A 26 6.43 -10.63 0.12
N THR A 27 5.59 -9.60 0.01
CA THR A 27 5.80 -8.46 -0.91
C THR A 27 6.29 -7.21 -0.18
N CYS A 28 6.81 -7.35 1.04
CA CYS A 28 7.23 -6.23 1.89
C CYS A 28 8.75 -6.25 2.16
N PRO A 29 9.62 -6.06 1.15
CA PRO A 29 11.07 -6.14 1.34
C PRO A 29 11.61 -5.09 2.32
N GLY A 30 10.97 -3.92 2.39
CA GLY A 30 11.32 -2.86 3.34
C GLY A 30 10.82 -3.08 4.77
N ALA A 31 10.00 -4.12 5.05
CA ALA A 31 9.48 -4.35 6.39
C ALA A 31 10.58 -4.83 7.35
N LYS A 32 10.60 -4.23 8.55
CA LYS A 32 11.49 -4.57 9.65
C LYS A 32 10.67 -4.91 10.90
N HIS A 33 10.11 -3.90 11.54
CA HIS A 33 9.46 -4.04 12.84
C HIS A 33 8.06 -4.68 12.81
N CYS A 34 7.52 -4.88 11.60
CA CYS A 34 6.26 -5.57 11.35
C CYS A 34 6.41 -6.79 10.43
N HIS A 35 7.62 -7.31 10.23
CA HIS A 35 7.82 -8.37 9.24
C HIS A 35 7.26 -9.70 9.76
N VAL A 36 6.04 -10.01 9.30
CA VAL A 36 5.28 -11.24 9.55
C VAL A 36 4.74 -11.71 8.21
N ILE A 37 4.91 -13.01 7.91
CA ILE A 37 4.36 -13.64 6.73
C ILE A 37 3.27 -14.65 7.12
N SER A 38 2.24 -14.75 6.29
CA SER A 38 1.27 -15.85 6.33
C SER A 38 1.61 -16.84 5.22
N ASP A 39 1.76 -18.12 5.55
CA ASP A 39 1.98 -19.17 4.54
C ASP A 39 0.87 -19.18 3.48
N LYS A 40 1.24 -19.34 2.21
CA LYS A 40 0.33 -19.24 1.05
C LYS A 40 -0.84 -20.22 1.16
N VAL A 41 -0.54 -21.47 1.53
CA VAL A 41 -1.49 -22.58 1.52
C VAL A 41 -2.21 -22.67 2.86
N THR A 42 -1.46 -22.82 3.95
CA THR A 42 -1.97 -23.14 5.29
C THR A 42 -2.43 -21.90 6.05
N GLY A 43 -1.81 -20.74 5.83
CA GLY A 43 -2.05 -19.53 6.62
C GLY A 43 -1.25 -19.44 7.90
N LYS A 44 -0.38 -20.42 8.17
CA LYS A 44 0.47 -20.39 9.35
C LYS A 44 1.35 -19.13 9.33
N LEU A 45 1.38 -18.42 10.46
CA LEU A 45 2.18 -17.21 10.60
C LEU A 45 3.63 -17.55 10.94
N THR A 46 4.56 -16.88 10.26
CA THR A 46 5.97 -16.85 10.63
C THR A 46 6.37 -15.41 10.93
N LYS A 47 6.98 -15.23 12.11
CA LYS A 47 7.34 -13.93 12.68
C LYS A 47 8.86 -13.75 12.62
N SER A 48 9.32 -12.57 12.19
CA SER A 48 10.74 -12.21 12.29
C SER A 48 11.17 -11.97 13.75
N ALA A 49 12.45 -12.14 14.05
CA ALA A 49 12.98 -11.98 15.42
C ALA A 49 12.89 -10.55 15.98
N ASN A 50 12.85 -9.52 15.11
CA ASN A 50 12.96 -8.10 15.49
C ASN A 50 11.61 -7.34 15.47
N LEU A 51 10.52 -8.04 15.76
CA LEU A 51 9.17 -7.46 15.75
C LEU A 51 8.97 -6.50 16.93
N LEU A 52 8.42 -5.31 16.63
CA LEU A 52 7.87 -4.41 17.64
C LEU A 52 6.33 -4.42 17.64
N TYR A 53 5.72 -4.82 16.53
CA TYR A 53 4.27 -4.90 16.39
C TYR A 53 3.88 -5.94 15.33
N ASP A 54 2.78 -6.64 15.56
CA ASP A 54 2.27 -7.64 14.61
C ASP A 54 1.65 -6.97 13.39
N CYS A 55 2.01 -7.45 12.18
CA CYS A 55 1.37 -7.01 10.96
C CYS A 55 -0.11 -7.42 10.95
N TYR A 56 -1.00 -6.42 11.03
CA TYR A 56 -2.44 -6.63 10.92
C TYR A 56 -2.81 -7.39 9.63
N ALA A 57 -2.20 -7.03 8.50
CA ALA A 57 -2.51 -7.64 7.22
C ALA A 57 -2.13 -9.13 7.14
N ALA A 58 -0.99 -9.53 7.72
CA ALA A 58 -0.61 -10.93 7.79
C ALA A 58 -1.56 -11.73 8.71
N ARG A 59 -1.97 -11.14 9.85
CA ARG A 59 -2.98 -11.76 10.73
C ARG A 59 -4.32 -11.95 10.02
N MET A 60 -4.74 -10.99 9.20
CA MET A 60 -5.93 -11.12 8.36
C MET A 60 -5.81 -12.26 7.33
N GLU A 61 -4.64 -12.43 6.71
CA GLU A 61 -4.40 -13.53 5.77
C GLU A 61 -4.41 -14.90 6.46
N ALA A 62 -3.89 -14.99 7.67
CA ALA A 62 -3.94 -16.21 8.46
C ALA A 62 -5.38 -16.57 8.85
N ARG A 63 -6.16 -15.58 9.33
CA ARG A 63 -7.53 -15.77 9.82
C ARG A 63 -8.54 -16.02 8.70
N TYR A 64 -8.36 -15.38 7.54
CA TYR A 64 -9.35 -15.39 6.46
C TYR A 64 -8.75 -15.94 5.16
N PRO A 65 -8.95 -17.24 4.86
CA PRO A 65 -8.41 -17.89 3.67
C PRO A 65 -8.78 -17.18 2.36
N ASN A 66 -10.00 -16.62 2.26
CA ASN A 66 -10.43 -15.89 1.06
C ASN A 66 -9.64 -14.60 0.84
N VAL A 67 -9.28 -13.88 1.90
CA VAL A 67 -8.42 -12.69 1.83
C VAL A 67 -7.03 -13.09 1.35
N ARG A 68 -6.47 -14.15 1.93
CA ARG A 68 -5.16 -14.70 1.52
C ARG A 68 -5.14 -15.13 0.06
N LYS A 69 -6.14 -15.92 -0.37
CA LYS A 69 -6.28 -16.38 -1.76
C LYS A 69 -6.38 -15.20 -2.73
N ALA A 70 -7.17 -14.17 -2.42
CA ALA A 70 -7.30 -13.00 -3.29
C ALA A 70 -6.00 -12.23 -3.46
N ARG A 71 -5.22 -12.06 -2.37
CA ARG A 71 -3.92 -11.38 -2.42
C ARG A 71 -2.88 -12.18 -3.19
N TRP A 72 -2.83 -13.50 -2.98
CA TRP A 72 -1.93 -14.38 -3.74
C TRP A 72 -2.31 -14.45 -5.22
N HIS A 73 -3.61 -14.49 -5.55
CA HIS A 73 -4.08 -14.39 -6.93
C HIS A 73 -3.54 -13.14 -7.63
N ASN A 74 -3.57 -11.98 -6.97
CA ASN A 74 -3.01 -10.75 -7.52
C ASN A 74 -1.50 -10.87 -7.74
N LYS A 75 -0.76 -11.40 -6.75
CA LYS A 75 0.69 -11.56 -6.83
C LYS A 75 1.10 -12.53 -7.94
N ASP A 76 0.43 -13.66 -8.05
CA ASP A 76 0.71 -14.66 -9.09
C ASP A 76 0.49 -14.07 -10.49
N LEU A 77 -0.58 -13.28 -10.69
CA LEU A 77 -0.79 -12.56 -11.95
C LEU A 77 0.30 -11.51 -12.23
N ILE A 78 0.65 -10.68 -11.23
CA ILE A 78 1.73 -9.69 -11.36
C ILE A 78 3.03 -10.36 -11.80
N ASP A 79 3.39 -11.49 -11.21
CA ASP A 79 4.65 -12.17 -11.49
C ASP A 79 4.68 -12.80 -12.89
N SER A 80 3.54 -13.31 -13.36
CA SER A 80 3.40 -13.97 -14.66
C SER A 80 3.40 -13.05 -15.88
N LEU A 81 3.20 -11.74 -15.69
CA LEU A 81 2.95 -10.80 -16.78
C LEU A 81 4.15 -9.89 -17.07
N THR A 82 4.25 -9.45 -18.32
CA THR A 82 5.16 -8.37 -18.71
C THR A 82 4.66 -7.03 -18.13
N LEU A 83 5.49 -5.98 -18.20
CA LEU A 83 5.09 -4.63 -17.77
C LEU A 83 3.84 -4.12 -18.53
N ILE A 84 3.80 -4.34 -19.84
CA ILE A 84 2.70 -3.87 -20.71
C ILE A 84 1.43 -4.63 -20.35
N ASP A 85 1.47 -5.97 -20.34
CA ASP A 85 0.29 -6.79 -20.03
C ASP A 85 -0.23 -6.54 -18.61
N LEU A 86 0.67 -6.29 -17.65
CA LEU A 86 0.28 -5.95 -16.28
C LEU A 86 -0.42 -4.59 -16.22
N THR A 87 0.08 -3.59 -16.96
CA THR A 87 -0.54 -2.26 -17.05
C THR A 87 -1.96 -2.37 -17.63
N ASP A 88 -2.11 -3.08 -18.74
CA ASP A 88 -3.42 -3.32 -19.37
C ASP A 88 -4.38 -4.05 -18.43
N LEU A 89 -3.89 -5.10 -17.76
CA LEU A 89 -4.68 -5.85 -16.80
C LEU A 89 -5.13 -4.97 -15.62
N MET A 90 -4.26 -4.09 -15.11
CA MET A 90 -4.61 -3.16 -14.02
C MET A 90 -5.73 -2.23 -14.45
N ILE A 91 -5.61 -1.57 -15.61
CA ILE A 91 -6.61 -0.67 -16.16
C ILE A 91 -7.95 -1.40 -16.37
N ILE A 92 -7.93 -2.55 -17.01
CA ILE A 92 -9.15 -3.34 -17.26
C ILE A 92 -9.80 -3.79 -15.94
N SER A 93 -9.01 -4.24 -14.96
CA SER A 93 -9.51 -4.70 -13.67
C SER A 93 -10.16 -3.55 -12.88
N ILE A 94 -9.56 -2.36 -12.92
CA ILE A 94 -10.09 -1.15 -12.28
C ILE A 94 -11.39 -0.73 -12.97
N ASN A 95 -11.40 -0.60 -14.29
CA ASN A 95 -12.57 -0.17 -15.07
C ASN A 95 -13.77 -1.10 -14.91
N LYS A 96 -13.53 -2.41 -14.76
CA LYS A 96 -14.57 -3.42 -14.54
C LYS A 96 -15.04 -3.52 -13.09
N HIS A 97 -14.37 -2.87 -12.13
CA HIS A 97 -14.79 -2.93 -10.74
C HIS A 97 -16.09 -2.15 -10.54
N LYS A 98 -17.06 -2.75 -9.83
CA LYS A 98 -18.41 -2.16 -9.63
C LYS A 98 -18.42 -0.75 -9.03
N ALA A 99 -17.41 -0.41 -8.24
CA ALA A 99 -17.29 0.90 -7.59
C ALA A 99 -16.56 1.95 -8.45
N TYR A 100 -16.04 1.59 -9.62
CA TYR A 100 -15.25 2.48 -10.47
C TYR A 100 -15.98 3.77 -10.84
N LYS A 101 -17.29 3.71 -11.13
CA LYS A 101 -18.09 4.89 -11.51
C LYS A 101 -18.15 6.00 -10.45
N LYS A 102 -17.94 5.65 -9.17
CA LYS A 102 -17.90 6.61 -8.06
C LYS A 102 -16.50 6.69 -7.43
N ALA A 103 -15.53 6.03 -8.04
CA ALA A 103 -14.19 6.02 -7.51
C ALA A 103 -13.56 7.39 -7.76
N GLU A 104 -12.99 7.94 -6.71
CA GLU A 104 -12.22 9.20 -6.75
C GLU A 104 -10.74 8.90 -6.45
N MET A 105 -10.48 7.83 -5.70
CA MET A 105 -9.13 7.42 -5.32
C MET A 105 -8.89 5.92 -5.51
N LEU A 106 -7.63 5.56 -5.74
CA LEU A 106 -7.15 4.19 -5.70
C LEU A 106 -5.98 4.06 -4.73
N ARG A 107 -6.22 3.38 -3.62
CA ARG A 107 -5.19 3.00 -2.65
C ARG A 107 -4.49 1.73 -3.10
N TRP A 108 -3.25 1.87 -3.53
CA TRP A 108 -2.35 0.75 -3.71
C TRP A 108 -1.85 0.26 -2.35
N PHE A 109 -1.89 -1.05 -2.14
CA PHE A 109 -1.36 -1.75 -0.96
C PHE A 109 -2.06 -1.38 0.36
N VAL A 110 -3.33 -1.79 0.52
CA VAL A 110 -3.90 -1.97 1.88
C VAL A 110 -3.17 -3.09 2.63
N SER A 111 -2.63 -4.05 1.89
CA SER A 111 -1.71 -5.09 2.32
C SER A 111 -0.61 -5.28 1.29
N GLY A 112 0.54 -5.77 1.74
CA GLY A 112 1.73 -5.90 0.93
C GLY A 112 2.46 -4.56 0.76
N ASP A 113 3.40 -4.53 -0.17
CA ASP A 113 4.11 -3.32 -0.59
C ASP A 113 4.49 -3.47 -2.08
N CYS A 114 5.10 -2.44 -2.67
CA CYS A 114 5.72 -2.52 -3.97
C CYS A 114 7.07 -3.26 -3.85
N ASP A 115 7.17 -4.45 -4.45
CA ASP A 115 8.32 -5.35 -4.32
C ASP A 115 9.25 -5.34 -5.53
N SER A 116 8.87 -4.70 -6.64
CA SER A 116 9.62 -4.70 -7.89
C SER A 116 9.47 -3.41 -8.68
N VAL A 117 10.49 -3.11 -9.50
CA VAL A 117 10.48 -2.01 -10.48
C VAL A 117 9.33 -2.19 -11.48
N LYS A 118 9.11 -3.42 -11.97
CA LYS A 118 8.00 -3.75 -12.87
C LYS A 118 6.65 -3.33 -12.29
N LEU A 119 6.37 -3.68 -11.03
CA LEU A 119 5.11 -3.33 -10.37
C LEU A 119 4.98 -1.82 -10.16
N ARG A 120 6.06 -1.14 -9.77
CA ARG A 120 6.09 0.33 -9.64
C ARG A 120 5.72 1.00 -10.96
N ASP A 121 6.38 0.60 -12.03
CA ASP A 121 6.21 1.23 -13.34
C ASP A 121 4.81 0.94 -13.92
N ALA A 122 4.28 -0.27 -13.72
CA ALA A 122 2.90 -0.60 -14.10
C ALA A 122 1.88 0.27 -13.35
N ILE A 123 2.08 0.47 -12.04
CA ILE A 123 1.24 1.37 -11.22
C ILE A 123 1.33 2.80 -11.73
N PHE A 124 2.53 3.29 -12.05
CA PHE A 124 2.70 4.64 -12.56
C PHE A 124 2.04 4.83 -13.93
N ASN A 125 2.19 3.87 -14.84
CA ASN A 125 1.52 3.90 -16.14
C ASN A 125 0.00 3.90 -15.96
N THR A 126 -0.52 2.98 -15.15
CA THR A 126 -1.94 2.93 -14.78
C THR A 126 -2.43 4.26 -14.21
N SER A 127 -1.63 4.92 -13.37
CA SER A 127 -2.00 6.21 -12.76
C SER A 127 -2.08 7.32 -13.80
N ARG A 128 -1.19 7.34 -14.80
CA ARG A 128 -1.24 8.33 -15.89
C ARG A 128 -2.45 8.12 -16.80
N GLU A 129 -2.80 6.87 -17.09
CA GLU A 129 -3.97 6.52 -17.91
C GLU A 129 -5.28 6.84 -17.18
N LEU A 130 -5.35 6.53 -15.88
CA LEU A 130 -6.52 6.82 -15.04
C LEU A 130 -6.34 8.14 -14.28
N ASN A 131 -5.97 9.20 -15.01
CA ASN A 131 -5.62 10.51 -14.42
C ASN A 131 -6.75 11.22 -13.64
N HIS A 132 -8.00 10.81 -13.85
CA HIS A 132 -9.16 11.29 -13.09
C HIS A 132 -9.21 10.75 -11.66
N LEU A 133 -8.45 9.70 -11.33
CA LEU A 133 -8.30 9.18 -9.98
C LEU A 133 -7.06 9.75 -9.31
N ILE A 134 -7.13 9.98 -8.00
CA ILE A 134 -5.93 10.12 -7.17
C ILE A 134 -5.43 8.74 -6.77
N HIS A 135 -4.22 8.40 -7.21
CA HIS A 135 -3.56 7.17 -6.81
C HIS A 135 -2.68 7.44 -5.61
N TYR A 136 -2.69 6.55 -4.62
CA TYR A 136 -1.81 6.72 -3.47
C TYR A 136 -1.39 5.40 -2.86
N SER A 137 -0.25 5.42 -2.17
CA SER A 137 0.27 4.24 -1.49
C SER A 137 1.15 4.59 -0.30
N TYR A 138 1.36 3.60 0.55
CA TYR A 138 2.37 3.62 1.60
C TYR A 138 3.45 2.64 1.22
N THR A 139 4.72 2.99 1.41
CA THR A 139 5.82 2.06 1.19
C THR A 139 6.84 2.14 2.30
N LYS A 140 7.41 0.97 2.64
CA LYS A 140 8.67 0.85 3.38
C LYS A 140 9.83 0.53 2.43
N ASN A 141 9.56 0.17 1.17
CA ASN A 141 10.56 -0.12 0.16
C ASN A 141 11.01 1.14 -0.59
N LEU A 142 11.53 2.10 0.18
CA LEU A 142 11.93 3.43 -0.30
C LEU A 142 12.92 3.43 -1.46
N PRO A 143 13.90 2.50 -1.58
CA PRO A 143 14.85 2.50 -2.70
C PRO A 143 14.19 2.45 -4.09
N LEU A 144 12.99 1.86 -4.23
CA LEU A 144 12.28 1.84 -5.50
C LEU A 144 11.77 3.21 -5.95
N PHE A 145 11.72 4.20 -5.07
CA PHE A 145 11.05 5.48 -5.30
C PHE A 145 11.96 6.71 -5.12
N LEU A 146 13.23 6.48 -4.78
CA LEU A 146 14.28 7.51 -4.73
C LEU A 146 14.61 8.01 -6.14
N ASP A 147 14.78 9.32 -6.30
CA ASP A 147 15.19 9.95 -7.56
C ASP A 147 14.28 9.65 -8.77
N ILE A 148 13.04 9.21 -8.52
CA ILE A 148 12.05 8.91 -9.56
C ILE A 148 10.94 9.94 -9.57
N LYS A 149 10.70 10.52 -10.76
CA LYS A 149 9.55 11.38 -11.02
C LYS A 149 8.25 10.57 -11.02
N LYS A 150 7.38 10.88 -10.05
CA LYS A 150 6.08 10.23 -9.85
C LYS A 150 5.03 10.90 -10.77
N PRO A 151 3.97 10.18 -11.18
CA PRO A 151 2.82 10.81 -11.85
C PRO A 151 2.22 11.93 -11.00
N GLU A 152 1.68 12.98 -11.64
CA GLU A 152 1.14 14.16 -10.94
C GLU A 152 -0.07 13.83 -10.05
N ASN A 153 -0.82 12.78 -10.38
CA ASN A 153 -1.94 12.27 -9.61
C ASN A 153 -1.56 11.12 -8.66
N TYR A 154 -0.26 10.85 -8.47
CA TYR A 154 0.24 9.83 -7.56
C TYR A 154 0.79 10.45 -6.27
N ARG A 155 0.32 9.96 -5.12
CA ARG A 155 0.76 10.38 -3.78
C ARG A 155 1.46 9.21 -3.08
N LEU A 156 2.76 9.35 -2.84
CA LEU A 156 3.53 8.33 -2.12
C LEU A 156 3.75 8.76 -0.67
N THR A 157 3.43 7.87 0.27
CA THR A 157 3.74 8.06 1.70
C THR A 157 4.88 7.15 2.12
N ALA A 158 5.98 7.72 2.57
CA ALA A 158 7.05 6.95 3.21
C ALA A 158 6.61 6.49 4.61
N SER A 159 6.54 5.19 4.83
CA SER A 159 6.10 4.63 6.10
C SER A 159 7.29 4.35 7.01
N ILE A 160 7.36 5.06 8.14
CA ILE A 160 8.45 4.91 9.12
C ILE A 160 8.35 3.55 9.83
N GLY A 161 9.50 2.99 10.24
CA GLY A 161 9.63 1.70 10.92
C GLY A 161 10.09 0.56 9.99
N GLY A 162 10.65 0.90 8.83
CA GLY A 162 11.20 -0.03 7.85
C GLY A 162 12.71 -0.21 7.94
N ARG A 163 13.28 -0.95 7.01
CA ARG A 163 14.73 -1.15 6.86
C ARG A 163 15.44 0.10 6.33
N TYR A 164 14.70 0.95 5.64
CA TYR A 164 15.24 2.05 4.84
C TYR A 164 14.92 3.43 5.40
N ASP A 165 14.50 3.54 6.67
CA ASP A 165 14.09 4.81 7.28
C ASP A 165 15.13 5.94 7.11
N ARG A 166 16.42 5.62 7.01
CA ARG A 166 17.51 6.56 6.71
C ARG A 166 17.38 7.29 5.36
N LEU A 167 16.55 6.81 4.45
CA LEU A 167 16.30 7.40 3.13
C LEU A 167 15.15 8.42 3.15
N ILE A 168 14.36 8.46 4.23
CA ILE A 168 13.24 9.38 4.35
C ILE A 168 13.80 10.80 4.53
N ASN A 169 13.57 11.64 3.53
CA ASN A 169 13.98 13.03 3.53
C ASN A 169 12.89 13.91 2.89
N PRO A 170 12.84 15.21 3.19
CA PRO A 170 11.79 16.10 2.69
C PRO A 170 11.77 16.31 1.18
N VAL A 171 12.85 15.99 0.46
CA VAL A 171 12.93 16.18 -1.00
C VAL A 171 12.31 14.99 -1.73
N ASP A 172 12.74 13.77 -1.42
CA ASP A 172 12.24 12.56 -2.07
C ASP A 172 10.91 12.06 -1.51
N PHE A 173 10.70 12.28 -0.21
CA PHE A 173 9.59 11.77 0.58
C PHE A 173 8.99 12.85 1.50
N PRO A 174 8.45 13.95 0.93
CA PRO A 174 7.86 15.05 1.71
C PRO A 174 6.64 14.59 2.53
N ARG A 175 5.97 13.53 2.09
CA ARG A 175 4.90 12.85 2.83
C ARG A 175 5.43 11.60 3.53
N SER A 176 5.33 11.57 4.86
CA SER A 176 5.73 10.42 5.67
C SER A 176 4.73 10.12 6.78
N ALA A 177 4.59 8.85 7.12
CA ALA A 177 3.68 8.38 8.16
C ALA A 177 4.42 7.65 9.28
N ARG A 178 4.18 8.06 10.52
CA ARG A 178 4.70 7.40 11.72
C ARG A 178 3.57 6.75 12.51
N VAL A 179 3.74 5.49 12.88
CA VAL A 179 2.82 4.86 13.85
C VAL A 179 3.14 5.36 15.25
N VAL A 180 2.12 5.86 15.96
CA VAL A 180 2.19 6.35 17.34
C VAL A 180 1.24 5.56 18.23
N ARG A 181 1.55 5.43 19.52
CA ARG A 181 0.73 4.67 20.48
C ARG A 181 -0.36 5.50 21.14
N SER A 182 -0.22 6.82 21.13
CA SER A 182 -1.18 7.72 21.78
C SER A 182 -1.30 9.06 21.06
N LYS A 183 -2.37 9.81 21.37
CA LYS A 183 -2.56 11.16 20.81
C LYS A 183 -1.54 12.13 21.38
N GLU A 184 -1.13 11.92 22.63
CA GLU A 184 -0.12 12.71 23.32
C GLU A 184 1.25 12.54 22.66
N GLU A 185 1.58 11.33 22.19
CA GLU A 185 2.80 11.09 21.40
C GLU A 185 2.76 11.86 20.08
N ALA A 186 1.64 11.83 19.35
CA ALA A 186 1.49 12.61 18.12
C ALA A 186 1.65 14.12 18.36
N ALA A 187 1.03 14.64 19.43
CA ALA A 187 1.13 16.04 19.82
C ALA A 187 2.57 16.45 20.16
N LYS A 188 3.30 15.61 20.91
CA LYS A 188 4.73 15.84 21.22
C LYS A 188 5.60 15.88 19.96
N LEU A 189 5.24 15.12 18.93
CA LEU A 189 5.93 15.10 17.64
C LEU A 189 5.44 16.18 16.67
N ASN A 190 4.44 16.98 17.07
CA ASN A 190 3.76 17.94 16.21
C ASN A 190 3.23 17.33 14.90
N LEU A 191 2.71 16.11 14.98
CA LEU A 191 2.18 15.38 13.83
C LEU A 191 0.65 15.35 13.86
N PRO A 192 -0.05 15.79 12.80
CA PRO A 192 -1.48 15.58 12.69
C PRO A 192 -1.78 14.08 12.60
N ILE A 193 -2.89 13.64 13.18
CA ILE A 193 -3.29 12.22 13.14
C ILE A 193 -4.22 11.99 11.95
N ASP A 194 -3.82 11.09 11.06
CA ASP A 194 -4.67 10.61 9.98
C ASP A 194 -5.51 9.40 10.43
N LYS A 195 -6.80 9.43 10.13
CA LYS A 195 -7.76 8.37 10.48
C LYS A 195 -8.38 7.68 9.26
N LYS A 196 -8.47 8.38 8.13
CA LYS A 196 -9.23 7.97 6.94
C LYS A 196 -8.42 8.05 5.64
N ASP A 197 -7.11 8.23 5.75
CA ASP A 197 -6.15 8.47 4.66
C ASP A 197 -6.23 9.87 4.05
N ASP A 198 -6.96 10.81 4.65
CA ASP A 198 -7.18 12.16 4.09
C ASP A 198 -5.85 12.91 3.89
N LEU A 199 -4.87 12.67 4.77
CA LEU A 199 -3.53 13.26 4.65
C LEU A 199 -2.65 12.48 3.66
N ALA A 200 -2.98 11.23 3.41
CA ALA A 200 -2.24 10.35 2.51
C ALA A 200 -2.54 10.60 1.04
N TYR A 201 -3.81 10.79 0.69
CA TYR A 201 -4.23 11.13 -0.68
C TYR A 201 -4.42 12.64 -0.90
N GLY A 202 -4.43 13.43 0.17
CA GLY A 202 -4.65 14.88 0.11
C GLY A 202 -3.59 15.65 -0.70
N PRO A 203 -3.89 16.90 -1.08
CA PRO A 203 -3.02 17.69 -1.94
C PRO A 203 -1.75 18.21 -1.24
N ILE A 204 -1.74 18.25 0.09
CA ILE A 204 -0.63 18.79 0.88
C ILE A 204 0.33 17.66 1.25
N ASP A 205 1.59 17.78 0.85
CA ASP A 205 2.66 16.91 1.33
C ASP A 205 3.10 17.34 2.73
N GLN A 206 2.92 16.46 3.71
CA GLN A 206 3.39 16.69 5.07
C GLN A 206 3.60 15.37 5.82
N PRO A 207 4.46 15.35 6.85
CA PRO A 207 4.51 14.27 7.82
C PRO A 207 3.21 14.17 8.62
N PHE A 208 2.79 12.96 8.97
CA PHE A 208 1.63 12.72 9.82
C PHE A 208 1.79 11.45 10.67
N ALA A 209 0.90 11.29 11.64
CA ALA A 209 0.85 10.16 12.55
C ALA A 209 -0.32 9.22 12.23
N LEU A 210 -0.11 7.93 12.44
CA LEU A 210 -1.12 6.88 12.42
C LEU A 210 -1.22 6.32 13.83
N LEU A 211 -2.37 6.50 14.48
CA LEU A 211 -2.57 5.95 15.82
C LEU A 211 -2.61 4.41 15.75
N TYR A 212 -1.91 3.71 16.64
CA TYR A 212 -1.99 2.26 16.76
C TYR A 212 -3.33 1.86 17.39
N HIS A 213 -4.00 0.83 16.86
CA HIS A 213 -5.29 0.32 17.34
C HIS A 213 -5.33 -1.20 17.22
#